data_AF-A0A0F9CZ59-F1
#
_entry.id   AF-A0A0F9CZ59-F1
#
_cell.length_a   1.000
_cell.length_b   1.000
_cell.length_c   1.000
_cell.angle_alpha   90.00
_cell.angle_beta   90.00
_cell.angle_gamma   90.00
#
_symmetry.space_group_name_H-M   'P 1'
#
loop_
_entity.id
_entity.type
_entity.pdbx_description
1 polymer ?
#
loop_
_entity_poly.entity_id
_entity_poly.type
_entity_poly.pdbx_seq_one_letter_code
_entity_poly.pdbx_strand_id
1 'polypeptide(L)' 'MDNTKTICEYCGKTKKGLSFFIGASNKPDWTMVEGTGKMTCPDCYETAMKEGQDRIHKHIESFKS' A
#
# COMPACT_ATOMS: atom_id res chain seq x y z
N MET A 1 -10.89 12.34 -16.05
CA MET A 1 -10.60 11.42 -14.92
C MET A 1 -11.11 12.08 -13.66
N ASP A 2 -11.89 11.36 -12.86
CA ASP A 2 -12.44 11.85 -11.60
C ASP A 2 -11.36 11.69 -10.51
N ASN A 3 -10.58 12.75 -10.29
CA ASN A 3 -9.42 12.76 -9.37
C ASN A 3 -9.80 12.67 -7.89
N THR A 4 -11.05 12.40 -7.56
CA THR A 4 -11.56 12.32 -6.18
C THR A 4 -11.66 10.89 -5.65
N LYS A 5 -11.24 9.89 -6.44
CA LYS A 5 -11.36 8.47 -6.11
C LYS A 5 -10.00 7.84 -5.92
N THR A 6 -9.82 7.17 -4.79
CA THR A 6 -8.68 6.31 -4.52
C THR A 6 -9.05 4.88 -4.88
N ILE A 7 -8.24 4.20 -5.68
CA ILE A 7 -8.48 2.82 -6.14
C ILE A 7 -7.43 1.90 -5.52
N CYS A 8 -7.86 0.76 -5.01
CA CYS A 8 -6.94 -0.28 -4.55
C CYS A 8 -6.40 -1.06 -5.75
N GLU A 9 -5.08 -1.14 -5.87
CA GLU A 9 -4.41 -1.79 -7.01
C GLU A 9 -4.38 -3.33 -6.91
N TYR A 10 -4.90 -3.90 -5.82
CA TYR A 10 -5.00 -5.36 -5.64
C TYR A 10 -6.40 -5.90 -5.95
N CYS A 11 -7.45 -5.20 -5.53
CA CYS A 11 -8.83 -5.68 -5.67
C CYS A 11 -9.76 -4.76 -6.47
N GLY A 12 -9.29 -3.57 -6.88
CA GLY A 12 -10.09 -2.60 -7.63
C GLY A 12 -11.16 -1.87 -6.83
N LYS A 13 -11.28 -2.13 -5.51
CA LYS A 13 -12.19 -1.35 -4.63
C LYS A 13 -11.87 0.14 -4.72
N THR A 14 -12.88 0.99 -4.53
CA THR A 14 -12.73 2.44 -4.59
C THR A 14 -13.18 3.10 -3.29
N LYS A 15 -12.39 4.06 -2.77
CA LYS A 15 -12.80 5.00 -1.72
C LYS A 15 -13.07 6.35 -2.36
N LYS A 16 -14.24 6.92 -2.05
CA LYS A 16 -14.58 8.30 -2.45
C LYS A 16 -13.95 9.28 -1.46
N GLY A 17 -13.33 10.32 -1.98
CA GLY A 17 -12.69 11.36 -1.18
C GLY A 17 -11.26 11.00 -0.78
N LEU A 18 -10.44 12.04 -0.65
CA LEU A 18 -9.08 11.97 -0.13
C LEU A 18 -9.10 12.51 1.30
N SER A 19 -8.51 11.78 2.24
CA SER A 19 -8.37 12.24 3.62
C SER A 19 -6.92 12.02 4.04
N PHE A 20 -6.29 13.10 4.49
CA PHE A 20 -4.92 13.07 5.01
C PHE A 20 -4.98 13.00 6.54
N PHE A 21 -4.55 11.89 7.09
CA PHE A 21 -4.42 11.71 8.54
C PHE A 21 -2.93 11.63 8.87
N ILE A 22 -2.46 12.52 9.75
CA ILE A 22 -1.10 12.50 10.27
C ILE A 22 -1.17 11.87 11.66
N GLY A 23 -0.63 10.66 11.80
CA GLY A 23 -0.60 9.92 13.05
C GLY A 23 -0.22 8.45 12.86
N ALA A 24 0.06 7.76 13.97
CA ALA A 24 0.27 6.31 13.97
C ALA A 24 -1.08 5.62 14.23
N SER A 25 -1.76 5.21 13.15
CA SER A 25 -3.01 4.45 13.29
C SER A 25 -2.75 3.07 13.88
N ASN A 26 -3.64 2.61 14.78
CA ASN A 26 -3.60 1.25 15.33
C ASN A 26 -4.11 0.19 14.34
N LYS A 27 -4.71 0.60 13.21
CA LYS A 27 -5.26 -0.30 12.19
C LYS A 27 -4.89 0.21 10.80
N PRO A 28 -4.68 -0.68 9.81
CA PRO A 28 -4.49 -0.28 8.43
C PRO A 28 -5.72 0.47 7.91
N ASP A 29 -5.53 1.70 7.42
CA ASP A 29 -6.47 2.37 6.52
C ASP A 29 -5.94 2.22 5.08
N TRP A 30 -6.58 2.90 4.14
CA TRP A 30 -6.12 3.08 2.78
C TRP A 30 -4.72 3.72 2.78
N THR A 31 -3.73 2.93 2.36
CA THR A 31 -2.33 3.31 2.45
C THR A 31 -1.54 2.84 1.24
N MET A 32 -0.49 3.57 0.93
CA MET A 32 0.53 3.12 -0.01
C MET A 32 1.56 2.27 0.72
N VAL A 33 1.81 1.05 0.24
CA VAL A 33 2.75 0.14 0.89
C VAL A 33 4.14 0.27 0.28
N GLU A 34 5.13 0.55 1.12
CA GLU A 34 6.55 0.64 0.75
C GLU A 34 7.05 -0.69 0.12
N GLY A 35 7.99 -0.60 -0.82
CA GLY A 35 8.47 -1.73 -1.62
C GLY A 35 7.53 -2.10 -2.78
N THR A 36 6.23 -1.84 -2.66
CA THR A 36 5.27 -2.05 -3.76
C THR A 36 5.00 -0.78 -4.55
N GLY A 37 4.96 0.39 -3.88
CA GLY A 37 4.50 1.66 -4.46
C GLY A 37 3.01 1.70 -4.76
N LYS A 38 2.24 0.70 -4.29
CA LYS A 38 0.82 0.52 -4.64
C LYS A 38 -0.11 1.02 -3.54
N MET A 39 -1.21 1.66 -3.94
CA MET A 39 -2.32 2.02 -3.08
C MET A 39 -3.15 0.77 -2.71
N THR A 40 -3.38 0.58 -1.42
CA THR A 40 -3.93 -0.66 -0.86
C THR A 40 -5.08 -0.37 0.10
N CYS A 41 -6.20 -1.09 -0.03
CA CYS A 41 -7.29 -1.04 0.93
C CYS A 41 -7.00 -1.91 2.18
N PRO A 42 -7.70 -1.71 3.31
CA PRO A 42 -7.48 -2.48 4.54
C PRO A 42 -7.53 -4.00 4.34
N ASP A 43 -8.43 -4.49 3.47
CA ASP A 43 -8.60 -5.92 3.22
C ASP A 43 -7.42 -6.54 2.44
N CYS A 44 -6.70 -5.75 1.65
CA CYS A 44 -5.56 -6.20 0.86
C CYS A 44 -4.22 -5.90 1.53
N TYR A 45 -4.23 -5.27 2.72
CA TYR A 45 -3.03 -4.79 3.39
C TYR A 45 -2.01 -5.89 3.65
N GLU A 46 -2.42 -7.05 4.19
CA GLU A 46 -1.51 -8.15 4.51
C GLU A 46 -0.81 -8.71 3.25
N THR A 47 -1.54 -8.81 2.14
CA THR A 47 -0.98 -9.26 0.86
C THR A 47 0.05 -8.26 0.33
N ALA A 48 -0.29 -6.97 0.37
CA ALA A 48 0.62 -5.91 -0.06
C ALA A 48 1.87 -5.82 0.80
N MET A 49 1.75 -5.98 2.13
CA MET A 49 2.88 -5.98 3.05
C MET A 49 3.84 -7.14 2.77
N LYS A 50 3.31 -8.33 2.52
CA LYS A 50 4.13 -9.49 2.14
C LYS A 50 4.89 -9.23 0.84
N GLU A 51 4.21 -8.75 -0.20
CA GLU A 51 4.85 -8.39 -1.48
C GLU A 51 5.93 -7.30 -1.29
N GLY A 52 5.63 -6.27 -0.49
CA GLY A 52 6.56 -5.18 -0.19
C GLY A 52 7.81 -5.66 0.53
N GLN A 53 7.65 -6.47 1.57
CA GLN A 53 8.76 -7.06 2.31
C GLN A 53 9.63 -7.96 1.42
N ASP A 54 9.02 -8.83 0.61
CA ASP A 54 9.75 -9.71 -0.30
C ASP A 54 10.60 -8.91 -1.31
N ARG A 55 10.07 -7.79 -1.83
CA ARG A 55 10.81 -6.91 -2.74
C ARG A 55 11.96 -6.18 -2.04
N ILE A 56 11.72 -5.67 -0.83
CA ILE A 56 12.75 -5.00 -0.03
C ILE A 56 13.88 -5.97 0.32
N HIS A 57 13.54 -7.19 0.76
CA HIS A 57 14.54 -8.23 1.08
C HIS A 57 15.38 -8.59 -0.13
N LYS A 58 14.76 -8.86 -1.29
CA LYS A 58 15.49 -9.12 -2.53
C LYS A 58 16.42 -7.97 -2.92
N HIS A 59 15.97 -6.74 -2.73
CA HIS A 59 16.80 -5.56 -3.00
C HIS A 59 18.00 -5.50 -2.05
N ILE A 60 17.80 -5.72 -0.76
CA ILE A 60 18.89 -5.76 0.23
C ILE A 60 19.89 -6.88 -0.05
N GLU A 61 19.40 -8.07 -0.41
CA GLU A 61 20.26 -9.21 -0.77
C GLU A 61 21.11 -8.94 -2.00
N SER A 62 20.59 -8.19 -2.98
CA SER A 62 21.34 -7.81 -4.19
C SER A 62 22.57 -6.95 -3.91
N PHE A 63 22.62 -6.23 -2.78
CA PHE A 63 23.81 -5.47 -2.37
C PHE A 63 24.83 -6.29 -1.58
N LYS A 64 24.48 -7.51 -1.16
CA LYS A 64 25.38 -8.41 -0.42
C LYS A 64 26.15 -9.36 -1.34
N SER A 65 25.81 -9.39 -2.63
CA SER A 65 26.47 -10.19 -3.67
C SER A 65 27.54 -9.37 -4.38
#